data_AF-A0A6G9S9E2-F1
#
_entry.id   AF-A0A6G9S9E2-F1
#
_cell.length_a   1.000
_cell.length_b   1.000
_cell.length_c   1.000
_cell.angle_alpha   90.00
_cell.angle_beta   90.00
_cell.angle_gamma   90.00
#
_symmetry.space_group_name_H-M   'P 1'
#
loop_
_entity.id
_entity.type
_entity.pdbx_description
1 polymer ?
#
loop_
_entity_poly.entity_id
_entity_poly.type
_entity_poly.pdbx_seq_one_letter_code
_entity_poly.pdbx_strand_id
1 'polypeptide(L)'
;MKEYKKTPNLAIVPFPTKSATTAIAPLQFPKDNISDEWERLLLQVQCINQMAAQLESMILEFKAIASKLQEKGKPHNSTCEYLAVTIPWVRQQSDESFILTNRKVDLFQAEKDAQQLAQQLRQQSRSKELRSQ
;
A
#
# COMPACT_ATOMS: atom_id res chain seq x y z
N MET A 1 34.45 1.15 33.23
CA MET A 1 33.02 1.25 33.56
C MET A 1 32.36 2.08 32.48
N LYS A 2 31.43 1.50 31.72
CA LYS A 2 30.76 2.17 30.58
C LYS A 2 29.46 2.79 31.09
N GLU A 3 29.33 4.11 30.98
CA GLU A 3 28.10 4.82 31.31
C GLU A 3 27.04 4.59 30.23
N TYR A 4 25.88 4.09 30.65
CA TYR A 4 24.72 3.92 29.80
C TYR A 4 24.05 5.28 29.62
N LYS A 5 24.10 5.82 28.39
CA LYS A 5 23.32 7.01 28.02
C LYS A 5 21.84 6.68 28.11
N LYS A 6 21.20 7.34 29.07
CA LYS A 6 19.75 7.39 29.34
C LYS A 6 19.00 7.77 28.06
N THR A 7 18.07 6.92 27.63
CA THR A 7 17.11 7.20 26.57
C THR A 7 16.23 8.40 26.98
N PRO A 8 16.11 9.46 26.15
CA PRO A 8 15.17 10.52 26.45
C PRO A 8 13.75 10.00 26.19
N ASN A 9 12.95 9.92 27.25
CA ASN A 9 11.49 9.82 27.16
C ASN A 9 11.00 11.06 26.40
N LEU A 10 10.71 10.94 25.10
CA LEU A 10 9.89 11.93 24.42
C LEU A 10 8.45 11.75 24.89
N ALA A 11 8.05 12.59 25.85
CA ALA A 11 6.66 12.75 26.21
C ALA A 11 5.90 13.24 24.96
N ILE A 12 5.05 12.37 24.42
CA ILE A 12 4.15 12.71 23.31
C ILE A 12 3.10 13.67 23.88
N VAL A 13 3.16 14.92 23.47
CA VAL A 13 2.20 15.95 23.85
C VAL A 13 0.83 15.57 23.26
N PRO A 14 -0.29 15.66 24.03
CA PRO A 14 -1.61 15.33 23.50
C PRO A 14 -1.99 16.29 22.36
N PHE A 15 -2.31 15.74 21.20
CA PHE A 15 -2.86 16.51 20.08
C PHE A 15 -4.27 17.01 20.43
N PRO A 16 -4.66 18.23 20.04
CA PRO A 16 -5.98 18.77 20.32
C PRO A 16 -7.06 17.97 19.56
N THR A 17 -8.03 17.48 20.32
CA THR A 17 -9.23 16.78 19.85
C THR A 17 -10.12 17.72 19.05
N LYS A 18 -10.02 17.69 17.71
CA LYS A 18 -11.09 18.14 16.83
C LYS A 18 -11.38 17.04 15.83
N SER A 19 -12.63 16.59 15.85
CA SER A 19 -13.23 15.56 14.98
C SER A 19 -12.87 15.79 13.51
N ALA A 20 -11.92 15.01 12.99
CA ALA A 20 -11.54 15.02 11.59
C ALA A 20 -12.22 13.82 10.88
N THR A 21 -13.15 14.12 9.98
CA THR A 21 -13.86 13.16 9.10
C THR A 21 -12.96 12.62 7.97
N THR A 22 -11.65 12.81 8.05
CA THR A 22 -10.68 12.42 7.02
C THR A 22 -9.50 11.71 7.68
N ALA A 23 -9.30 10.44 7.32
CA ALA A 23 -8.33 9.55 7.97
C ALA A 23 -6.85 9.98 7.83
N ILE A 24 -6.55 10.84 6.85
CA ILE A 24 -5.28 11.54 6.71
C ILE A 24 -5.62 12.97 6.30
N ALA A 25 -5.46 13.93 7.21
CA ALA A 25 -5.46 15.34 6.81
C ALA A 25 -4.22 15.60 5.95
N PRO A 26 -4.34 16.33 4.81
CA PRO A 26 -3.18 16.85 4.12
C PRO A 26 -2.24 17.52 5.12
N LEU A 27 -0.91 17.37 4.94
CA LEU A 27 0.08 18.00 5.82
C LEU A 27 -0.31 19.48 6.03
N GLN A 28 -0.69 19.83 7.26
CA GLN A 28 -1.08 21.19 7.59
C GLN A 28 0.19 22.03 7.66
N PHE A 29 0.32 22.95 6.71
CA PHE A 29 1.46 23.86 6.64
C PHE A 29 1.42 24.85 7.82
N PRO A 30 2.54 25.05 8.54
CA PRO A 30 2.69 26.19 9.44
C PRO A 30 2.52 27.48 8.63
N LYS A 31 1.58 28.35 9.02
CA LYS A 31 1.27 29.60 8.31
C LYS A 31 2.37 30.66 8.44
N ASP A 32 3.27 30.50 9.40
CA ASP A 32 4.30 31.47 9.72
C ASP A 32 5.69 30.85 9.48
N ASN A 33 6.41 31.40 8.49
CA ASN A 33 7.72 31.00 7.99
C ASN A 33 7.78 29.61 7.34
N ILE A 34 7.28 29.54 6.11
CA ILE A 34 7.69 28.50 5.14
C ILE A 34 9.16 28.78 4.81
N SER A 35 10.05 28.18 5.60
CA SER A 35 11.49 28.14 5.38
C SER A 35 11.81 27.41 4.07
N ASP A 36 12.90 27.79 3.39
CA ASP A 36 13.49 27.08 2.24
C ASP A 36 13.64 25.56 2.49
N GLU A 37 13.77 25.16 3.75
CA GLU A 37 13.83 23.75 4.17
C GLU A 37 12.52 22.98 3.92
N TRP A 38 11.36 23.63 4.05
CA TRP A 38 10.05 23.02 3.78
C TRP A 38 9.79 22.84 2.28
N GLU A 39 10.17 23.82 1.45
CA GLU A 39 10.14 23.66 -0.01
C GLU A 39 11.06 22.53 -0.46
N ARG A 40 12.27 22.45 0.13
CA ARG A 40 13.19 21.36 -0.14
C ARG A 40 12.63 20.00 0.26
N LEU A 41 11.94 19.91 1.41
CA LEU A 41 11.25 18.69 1.84
C LEU A 41 10.13 18.31 0.86
N LEU A 42 9.35 19.28 0.39
CA LEU A 42 8.27 19.05 -0.56
C LEU A 42 8.80 18.50 -1.90
N LEU A 43 9.85 19.12 -2.44
CA LEU A 43 10.52 18.64 -3.64
C LEU A 43 11.06 17.21 -3.47
N GLN A 44 11.62 16.90 -2.29
CA GLN A 44 12.10 15.55 -1.99
C GLN A 44 10.95 14.54 -1.94
N VAL A 45 9.82 14.87 -1.33
CA VAL A 45 8.62 14.01 -1.31
C VAL A 45 8.09 13.77 -2.72
N GLN A 46 8.03 14.81 -3.55
CA GLN A 46 7.61 14.68 -4.95
C GLN A 46 8.55 13.76 -5.73
N CYS A 47 9.87 13.90 -5.55
CA CYS A 47 10.87 13.03 -6.17
C CYS A 47 10.70 11.56 -5.74
N ILE A 48 10.50 11.31 -4.46
CA ILE A 48 10.24 9.95 -3.93
C ILE A 48 8.99 9.35 -4.57
N ASN A 49 7.90 10.12 -4.64
CA ASN A 49 6.65 9.65 -5.22
C ASN A 49 6.81 9.35 -6.72
N GLN A 50 7.57 10.16 -7.45
CA GLN A 50 7.87 9.91 -8.86
C GLN A 50 8.66 8.63 -9.05
N MET A 51 9.72 8.41 -8.26
CA MET A 51 10.51 7.17 -8.32
C MET A 51 9.67 5.95 -7.93
N ALA A 52 8.78 6.09 -6.95
CA ALA A 52 7.87 5.01 -6.54
C ALA A 52 6.91 4.62 -7.69
N ALA A 53 6.35 5.60 -8.40
CA ALA A 53 5.48 5.35 -9.55
C ALA A 53 6.25 4.67 -10.71
N GLN A 54 7.49 5.08 -10.96
CA GLN A 54 8.36 4.43 -11.95
C GLN A 54 8.68 2.99 -11.57
N LEU A 55 8.99 2.73 -10.30
CA LEU A 55 9.25 1.39 -9.79
C LEU A 55 8.02 0.49 -9.94
N GLU A 56 6.84 1.00 -9.58
CA GLU A 56 5.58 0.28 -9.75
C GLU A 56 5.38 -0.13 -11.22
N SER A 57 5.57 0.81 -12.16
CA SER A 57 5.47 0.53 -13.59
C SER A 57 6.42 -0.59 -14.04
N MET A 58 7.69 -0.52 -13.62
CA MET A 58 8.69 -1.54 -13.99
C MET A 58 8.36 -2.92 -13.41
N ILE A 59 7.84 -2.99 -12.18
CA ILE A 59 7.40 -4.24 -11.56
C ILE A 59 6.22 -4.85 -12.34
N LEU A 60 5.27 -4.04 -12.79
CA LEU A 60 4.14 -4.50 -13.60
C LEU A 60 4.59 -5.04 -14.95
N GLU A 61 5.54 -4.39 -15.62
CA GLU A 61 6.14 -4.90 -16.87
C GLU A 61 6.86 -6.22 -16.66
N PHE A 62 7.68 -6.31 -15.60
CA PHE A 62 8.37 -7.55 -15.23
C PHE A 62 7.40 -8.69 -15.00
N LYS A 63 6.32 -8.44 -14.26
CA LYS A 63 5.22 -9.39 -14.03
C LYS A 63 4.58 -9.84 -15.34
N ALA A 64 4.32 -8.92 -16.27
CA ALA A 64 3.74 -9.24 -17.57
C ALA A 64 4.67 -10.15 -18.40
N ILE A 65 5.98 -9.89 -18.37
CA ILE A 65 6.99 -10.72 -19.03
C ILE A 65 7.04 -12.12 -18.37
N ALA A 66 7.07 -12.18 -17.04
CA ALA A 66 7.09 -13.44 -16.29
C ALA A 66 5.84 -14.30 -16.56
N SER A 67 4.66 -13.66 -16.63
CA SER A 67 3.39 -14.33 -16.94
C SER A 67 3.37 -14.89 -18.36
N LYS A 68 3.84 -14.11 -19.36
CA LYS A 68 3.98 -14.59 -20.75
C LYS A 68 4.95 -15.76 -20.87
N LEU A 69 6.01 -15.80 -20.05
CA LEU A 69 6.94 -16.91 -20.01
C LEU A 69 6.30 -18.17 -19.42
N GLN A 70 5.47 -18.00 -18.38
CA GLN A 70 4.72 -19.09 -17.76
C GLN A 70 3.71 -19.74 -18.72
N GLU A 71 3.01 -18.96 -19.54
CA GLU A 71 2.08 -19.47 -20.56
C GLU A 71 2.77 -20.33 -21.63
N LYS A 72 4.06 -20.08 -21.91
CA LYS A 72 4.86 -20.83 -22.89
C LYS A 72 5.50 -22.10 -22.31
N GLY A 73 5.51 -22.26 -20.98
CA GLY A 73 6.07 -23.41 -20.27
C GLY A 73 5.03 -24.48 -19.91
N LYS A 74 5.48 -25.69 -19.56
CA LYS A 74 4.62 -26.74 -18.98
C LYS A 74 4.02 -26.25 -17.64
N PRO A 75 2.83 -26.74 -17.24
CA PRO A 75 2.04 -26.16 -16.16
C PRO A 75 2.54 -26.64 -14.80
N HIS A 76 3.72 -26.23 -14.37
CA HIS A 76 4.17 -26.51 -13.00
C HIS A 76 4.75 -25.24 -12.38
N ASN A 77 3.97 -24.72 -11.43
CA ASN A 77 4.27 -23.67 -10.45
C ASN A 77 4.14 -22.25 -11.00
N SER A 78 3.40 -21.38 -10.29
CA SER A 78 3.29 -19.97 -10.67
C SER A 78 4.65 -19.31 -10.52
N THR A 79 5.14 -18.66 -11.56
CA THR A 79 6.45 -18.01 -11.57
C THR A 79 6.53 -16.86 -10.54
N CYS A 80 5.37 -16.37 -10.08
CA CYS A 80 5.26 -15.39 -9.02
C CYS A 80 4.40 -15.94 -7.88
N GLU A 81 4.94 -15.92 -6.66
CA GLU A 81 4.19 -16.17 -5.43
C GLU A 81 3.74 -14.84 -4.82
N TYR A 82 2.43 -14.69 -4.62
CA TYR A 82 1.87 -13.51 -3.96
C TYR A 82 1.90 -13.70 -2.45
N LEU A 83 2.84 -13.04 -1.80
CA LEU A 83 2.99 -13.08 -0.35
C LEU A 83 2.19 -11.96 0.32
N ALA A 84 1.52 -12.30 1.42
CA ALA A 84 0.90 -11.30 2.28
C ALA A 84 1.98 -10.44 2.93
N VAL A 85 1.88 -9.13 2.77
CA VAL A 85 2.83 -8.17 3.34
C VAL A 85 2.32 -7.64 4.68
N THR A 86 3.25 -7.39 5.60
CA THR A 86 2.92 -6.79 6.89
C THR A 86 3.11 -5.28 6.78
N ILE A 87 2.03 -4.52 6.93
CA ILE A 87 2.07 -3.06 6.87
C ILE A 87 1.77 -2.44 8.24
N PRO A 88 2.41 -1.32 8.59
CA PRO A 88 2.04 -0.55 9.77
C PRO A 88 0.60 -0.06 9.66
N TRP A 89 -0.14 -0.18 10.75
CA TRP A 89 -1.54 0.21 10.86
C TRP A 89 -1.75 0.94 12.18
N VAL A 90 -2.26 2.16 12.11
CA VAL A 90 -2.68 2.92 13.29
C VAL A 90 -4.13 2.58 13.62
N ARG A 91 -4.38 2.13 14.84
CA ARG A 91 -5.74 1.88 15.36
C ARG A 91 -6.00 2.77 16.57
N GLN A 92 -7.20 3.35 16.60
CA GLN A 92 -7.71 4.06 17.77
C GLN A 92 -8.33 3.07 18.77
N GLN A 93 -7.96 3.19 20.04
CA GLN A 93 -8.50 2.43 21.15
C GLN A 93 -9.78 3.08 21.70
N SER A 94 -10.50 2.35 22.55
CA SER A 94 -11.70 2.84 23.23
C SER A 94 -11.42 3.97 24.24
N ASP A 95 -10.17 4.14 24.65
CA ASP A 95 -9.69 5.23 25.51
C ASP A 95 -9.22 6.46 24.71
N GLU A 96 -9.58 6.53 23.42
CA GLU A 96 -9.17 7.56 22.45
C GLU A 96 -7.65 7.60 22.14
N SER A 97 -6.84 6.70 22.71
CA SER A 97 -5.42 6.61 22.38
C SER A 97 -5.18 5.92 21.03
N PHE A 98 -4.03 6.20 20.40
CA PHE A 98 -3.61 5.58 19.14
C PHE A 98 -2.49 4.58 19.38
N ILE A 99 -2.64 3.36 18.86
CA ILE A 99 -1.59 2.35 18.83
C ILE A 99 -1.13 2.16 17.39
N LEU A 100 0.19 2.26 17.17
CA LEU A 100 0.83 1.75 15.96
C LEU A 100 0.98 0.22 16.09
N THR A 101 0.20 -0.51 15.30
CA THR A 101 0.27 -1.96 15.19
C THR A 101 0.65 -2.37 13.77
N ASN A 102 0.72 -3.66 13.52
CA ASN A 102 1.00 -4.22 12.20
C ASN A 102 -0.20 -5.05 11.76
N ARG A 103 -0.59 -4.95 10.50
CA ARG A 103 -1.58 -5.85 9.89
C ARG A 103 -1.01 -6.55 8.67
N LYS A 104 -1.38 -7.81 8.49
CA LYS A 104 -1.10 -8.52 7.24
C LYS A 104 -2.15 -8.12 6.20
N VAL A 105 -1.70 -7.72 5.02
CA VAL A 105 -2.55 -7.40 3.87
C VAL A 105 -2.05 -8.18 2.67
N ASP A 106 -2.96 -8.84 1.97
CA ASP A 106 -2.68 -9.32 0.61
C ASP A 106 -2.98 -8.18 -0.36
N LEU A 107 -1.92 -7.56 -0.90
CA LEU A 107 -2.05 -6.45 -1.86
C LEU A 107 -2.69 -6.90 -3.18
N PHE A 108 -2.66 -8.20 -3.48
CA PHE A 108 -3.14 -8.76 -4.73
C PHE A 108 -4.50 -9.43 -4.60
N GLN A 109 -5.16 -9.32 -3.44
CA GLN A 109 -6.50 -9.87 -3.23
C GLN A 109 -7.49 -9.35 -4.28
N ALA A 110 -7.52 -8.03 -4.50
CA ALA A 110 -8.41 -7.40 -5.48
C ALA A 110 -8.15 -7.89 -6.92
N GLU A 111 -6.90 -8.17 -7.28
CA GLU A 111 -6.55 -8.72 -8.59
C GLU A 111 -7.04 -10.16 -8.73
N LYS A 112 -6.82 -11.00 -7.71
CA LYS A 112 -7.31 -12.39 -7.69
C LYS A 112 -8.83 -12.43 -7.83
N ASP A 113 -9.53 -11.57 -7.09
CA ASP A 113 -10.99 -11.46 -7.12
C ASP A 113 -11.48 -11.02 -8.51
N ALA A 114 -10.83 -10.02 -9.12
CA ALA A 114 -11.13 -9.58 -10.48
C ALA A 114 -10.89 -10.67 -11.52
N GLN A 115 -9.81 -11.46 -11.37
CA GLN A 115 -9.52 -12.58 -12.26
C GLN A 115 -10.56 -13.69 -12.15
N GLN A 116 -10.98 -14.06 -10.93
CA GLN A 116 -12.04 -15.04 -10.70
C GLN A 116 -13.37 -14.57 -11.30
N LEU A 117 -13.75 -13.31 -11.08
CA LEU A 117 -14.96 -12.73 -11.64
C LEU A 117 -14.92 -12.74 -13.18
N ALA A 118 -13.81 -12.31 -13.78
CA ALA A 118 -13.64 -12.33 -15.23
C ALA A 118 -13.76 -13.75 -15.82
N GLN A 119 -13.23 -14.76 -15.13
CA GLN A 119 -13.39 -16.16 -15.54
C GLN A 119 -14.84 -16.63 -15.46
N GLN A 120 -15.55 -16.34 -14.37
CA GLN A 120 -16.96 -16.66 -14.21
C GLN A 120 -17.81 -16.04 -15.32
N LEU A 121 -17.60 -14.75 -15.62
CA LEU A 121 -18.31 -14.05 -16.69
C LEU A 121 -18.05 -14.68 -18.07
N ARG A 122 -16.79 -15.04 -18.38
CA ARG A 122 -16.45 -15.74 -19.62
C ARG A 122 -17.14 -17.10 -19.73
N GLN A 123 -17.21 -17.86 -18.63
CA GLN A 123 -17.90 -19.16 -18.61
C GLN A 123 -19.41 -19.00 -18.80
N GLN A 124 -20.03 -18.01 -18.13
CA GLN A 124 -21.45 -17.70 -18.29
C GLN A 124 -21.79 -17.26 -19.71
N SER A 125 -20.94 -16.43 -20.33
CA SER A 125 -21.12 -16.01 -21.72
C SER A 125 -21.12 -17.20 -22.68
N ARG A 126 -20.12 -18.09 -22.58
CA ARG A 126 -20.05 -19.30 -23.41
C ARG A 126 -21.24 -20.24 -23.19
N SER A 127 -21.68 -20.39 -21.94
CA SER A 127 -22.83 -21.25 -21.61
C SER A 127 -24.14 -20.70 -22.17
N LYS A 128 -24.27 -19.38 -22.30
CA LYS A 128 -25.42 -18.73 -22.94
C LYS A 128 -25.39 -18.90 -24.46
N GLU A 129 -24.23 -18.73 -25.10
CA GLU A 129 -24.08 -18.97 -26.54
C GLU A 129 -24.41 -20.40 -26.94
N LEU A 130 -23.97 -21.39 -26.16
CA LEU A 130 -24.26 -22.81 -26.40
C LEU A 130 -25.73 -23.20 -26.18
N ARG A 131 -26.50 -22.41 -25.42
CA ARG A 131 -27.94 -22.66 -25.17
C ARG A 131 -28.86 -21.94 -26.16
N SER A 132 -28.33 -20.97 -26.90
CA SER A 132 -29.06 -20.22 -27.93
C SER A 132 -28.84 -20.77 -29.35
N GLN A 133 -28.12 -21.88 -29.48
CA GLN A 133 -28.03 -22.71 -30.70
C GLN A 133 -28.95 -23.93 -30.57
#